data_AF-A0A975MV71-F1
#
_entry.id   AF-A0A975MV71-F1
#
_cell.length_a   1.000
_cell.length_b   1.000
_cell.length_c   1.000
_cell.angle_alpha   90.00
_cell.angle_beta   90.00
_cell.angle_gamma   90.00
#
_symmetry.space_group_name_H-M   'P 1'
#
loop_
_entity.id
_entity.type
_entity.pdbx_description
1 polymer ?
#
loop_
_entity_poly.entity_id
_entity_poly.type
_entity_poly.pdbx_seq_one_letter_code
_entity_poly.pdbx_strand_id
1 'polypeptide(L)'
;MSLGDERELVPLGAGFDLTKRGYNRGQVDEHLERLDADLKLLTADRDAAIAQAGDLARQLELSRTEIDDLRGQVDRLAQPPTSLEGLSERLQRMLRLAQDEAADTRARAEAEAGHIRAKAETDASAMRARYEQLLTELDARRKEMEAEHRKVLETARAEAEKITSTAKEERDRLDRESEQRRTQVEEDFEIAMAARRTEAMRVLAEQEATSKAEAERRVREATEEAAAIRKKVAEEEATATDEIERRRRDSVADANRRKQESTTEANARIAEASDEAHRRVREATEESNRRINQAAERVEALRSLRSAIAEQIASARGVLAEATAALGDAAPAVEPLPQEKTGATAVKPPQKTQAKTSQKAPQKTPSPSPVQRGGNRSNGTSAAKPTGE
;
A
#
# COMPACT_ATOMS: atom_id res chain seq x y z
N MET A 1 -33.61 37.27 166.34
CA MET A 1 -33.27 37.21 167.78
C MET A 1 -33.09 35.76 168.15
N SER A 2 -32.00 35.41 168.85
CA SER A 2 -31.84 34.06 169.39
C SER A 2 -32.65 33.95 170.68
N LEU A 3 -33.77 33.21 170.62
CA LEU A 3 -34.42 32.67 171.81
C LEU A 3 -34.29 31.16 171.72
N GLY A 4 -33.08 30.69 172.04
CA GLY A 4 -32.93 29.34 172.55
C GLY A 4 -33.60 29.30 173.91
N ASP A 5 -34.84 28.82 173.94
CA ASP A 5 -35.46 28.39 175.18
C ASP A 5 -35.21 26.89 175.26
N GLU A 6 -34.18 26.53 176.03
CA GLU A 6 -33.82 25.16 176.35
C GLU A 6 -34.99 24.52 177.10
N ARG A 7 -35.92 23.93 176.35
CA ARG A 7 -36.86 22.96 176.91
C ARG A 7 -36.07 21.72 177.27
N GLU A 8 -35.49 21.79 178.46
CA GLU A 8 -34.97 20.68 179.24
C GLU A 8 -35.96 19.52 179.12
N LEU A 9 -35.64 18.59 178.22
CA LEU A 9 -36.40 17.36 178.01
C LEU A 9 -36.13 16.48 179.23
N VAL A 10 -36.84 16.80 180.32
CA VAL A 10 -36.96 15.95 181.50
C VAL A 10 -37.21 14.54 180.99
N PRO A 11 -36.36 13.55 181.31
CA PRO A 11 -36.58 12.19 180.88
C PRO A 11 -37.88 11.71 181.55
N LEU A 12 -38.99 11.74 180.80
CA LEU A 12 -40.21 11.07 181.19
C LEU A 12 -39.85 9.58 181.23
N GLY A 13 -39.62 9.07 182.44
CA GLY A 13 -39.23 7.70 182.69
C GLY A 13 -40.35 6.76 182.25
N ALA A 14 -40.35 6.40 180.96
CA ALA A 14 -41.36 5.57 180.31
C ALA A 14 -41.17 4.08 180.65
N GLY A 15 -41.03 3.77 181.93
CA GLY A 15 -41.21 2.42 182.44
C GLY A 15 -42.70 2.11 182.50
N PHE A 16 -43.16 1.15 181.69
CA PHE A 16 -44.53 0.64 181.81
C PHE A 16 -44.65 -0.32 183.00
N ASP A 17 -45.72 -0.19 183.78
CA ASP A 17 -45.98 -1.05 184.94
C ASP A 17 -46.16 -2.52 184.55
N LEU A 18 -45.47 -3.41 185.27
CA LEU A 18 -45.48 -4.85 185.02
C LEU A 18 -46.70 -5.55 185.66
N THR A 19 -47.59 -6.09 184.82
CA THR A 19 -48.77 -6.86 185.27
C THR A 19 -48.72 -8.32 184.83
N LYS A 20 -49.37 -9.22 185.59
CA LYS A 20 -49.24 -10.69 185.45
C LYS A 20 -49.72 -11.27 184.09
N ARG A 21 -50.38 -10.46 183.25
CA ARG A 21 -50.76 -10.74 181.86
C ARG A 21 -50.59 -9.48 180.99
N GLY A 22 -49.44 -8.84 181.08
CA GLY A 22 -49.07 -7.69 180.23
C GLY A 22 -48.57 -8.08 178.83
N TYR A 23 -48.30 -7.08 177.99
CA TYR A 23 -47.60 -7.26 176.72
C TYR A 23 -46.17 -7.77 176.92
N ASN A 24 -45.60 -8.43 175.91
CA ASN A 24 -44.22 -8.89 175.94
C ASN A 24 -43.29 -7.68 175.89
N ARG A 25 -42.54 -7.44 176.99
CA ARG A 25 -41.61 -6.32 177.12
C ARG A 25 -40.66 -6.18 175.93
N GLY A 26 -40.07 -7.26 175.44
CA GLY A 26 -39.14 -7.18 174.29
C GLY A 26 -39.81 -6.69 173.00
N GLN A 27 -41.08 -7.03 172.78
CA GLN A 27 -41.85 -6.55 171.63
C GLN A 27 -42.32 -5.10 171.81
N VAL A 28 -42.57 -4.66 173.05
CA VAL A 28 -42.89 -3.27 173.38
C VAL A 28 -41.65 -2.39 173.21
N ASP A 29 -40.51 -2.81 173.75
CA ASP A 29 -39.23 -2.12 173.61
C ASP A 29 -38.85 -1.99 172.12
N GLU A 30 -38.95 -3.06 171.30
CA GLU A 30 -38.73 -2.99 169.84
C GLU A 30 -39.72 -2.05 169.12
N HIS A 31 -40.98 -2.01 169.55
CA HIS A 31 -41.98 -1.13 168.94
C HIS A 31 -41.73 0.34 169.30
N LEU A 32 -41.28 0.64 170.52
CA LEU A 32 -40.91 1.98 170.95
C LEU A 32 -39.62 2.45 170.28
N GLU A 33 -38.61 1.60 170.13
CA GLU A 33 -37.42 1.90 169.34
C GLU A 33 -37.77 2.23 167.87
N ARG A 34 -38.73 1.50 167.29
CA ARG A 34 -39.26 1.80 165.95
C ARG A 34 -40.01 3.14 165.91
N LEU A 35 -40.88 3.43 166.89
CA LEU A 35 -41.58 4.72 166.97
C LEU A 35 -40.63 5.91 167.20
N ASP A 36 -39.59 5.74 168.00
CA ASP A 36 -38.54 6.75 168.20
C ASP A 36 -37.71 6.97 166.92
N ALA A 37 -37.47 5.91 166.14
CA ALA A 37 -36.84 6.02 164.83
C ALA A 37 -37.75 6.74 163.82
N ASP A 38 -39.04 6.41 163.79
CA ASP A 38 -40.04 7.07 162.94
C ASP A 38 -40.23 8.55 163.33
N LEU A 39 -40.23 8.88 164.62
CA LEU A 39 -40.26 10.28 165.10
C LEU A 39 -39.00 11.05 164.72
N LYS A 40 -37.81 10.43 164.83
CA LYS A 40 -36.55 11.05 164.38
C LYS A 40 -36.56 11.30 162.88
N LEU A 41 -37.07 10.36 162.08
CA LEU A 41 -37.26 10.51 160.64
C LEU A 41 -38.23 11.66 160.32
N LEU A 42 -39.42 11.69 160.95
CA LEU A 42 -40.40 12.75 160.76
C LEU A 42 -39.89 14.13 161.18
N THR A 43 -39.06 14.22 162.22
CA THR A 43 -38.41 15.50 162.58
C THR A 43 -37.35 15.92 161.55
N ALA A 44 -36.57 14.99 161.02
CA ALA A 44 -35.61 15.27 159.95
C ALA A 44 -36.31 15.70 158.66
N ASP A 45 -37.40 15.03 158.26
CA ASP A 45 -38.22 15.37 157.10
C ASP A 45 -38.89 16.74 157.28
N ARG A 46 -39.43 17.04 158.47
CA ARG A 46 -39.97 18.36 158.81
C ARG A 46 -38.91 19.45 158.67
N ASP A 47 -37.72 19.23 159.22
CA ASP A 47 -36.66 20.24 159.23
C ASP A 47 -36.06 20.44 157.83
N ALA A 48 -35.98 19.38 157.02
CA ALA A 48 -35.67 19.46 155.59
C ALA A 48 -36.75 20.23 154.81
N ALA A 49 -38.03 20.00 155.07
CA ALA A 49 -39.13 20.74 154.45
C ALA A 49 -39.14 22.22 154.86
N ILE A 50 -38.83 22.54 156.11
CA ILE A 50 -38.67 23.93 156.60
C ILE A 50 -37.48 24.61 155.89
N ALA A 51 -36.35 23.93 155.72
CA ALA A 51 -35.20 24.44 154.98
C ALA A 51 -35.56 24.73 153.50
N GLN A 52 -36.21 23.76 152.82
CA GLN A 52 -36.67 23.93 151.43
C GLN A 52 -37.69 25.08 151.29
N ALA A 53 -38.62 25.23 152.24
CA ALA A 53 -39.56 26.34 152.25
C ALA A 53 -38.84 27.70 152.45
N GLY A 54 -37.80 27.74 153.29
CA GLY A 54 -36.93 28.91 153.45
C GLY A 54 -36.14 29.25 152.18
N ASP A 55 -35.65 28.25 151.46
CA ASP A 55 -34.93 28.43 150.19
C ASP A 55 -35.85 28.94 149.07
N LEU A 56 -37.04 28.35 148.93
CA LEU A 56 -38.05 28.80 147.99
C LEU A 56 -38.54 30.22 148.32
N ALA A 57 -38.71 30.56 149.60
CA ALA A 57 -39.03 31.93 150.00
C ALA A 57 -37.93 32.92 149.60
N ARG A 58 -36.64 32.56 149.79
CA ARG A 58 -35.51 33.39 149.32
C ARG A 58 -35.48 33.56 147.81
N GLN A 59 -35.73 32.50 147.05
CA GLN A 59 -35.81 32.57 145.58
C GLN A 59 -36.98 33.45 145.12
N LEU A 60 -38.16 33.32 145.75
CA LEU A 60 -39.33 34.16 145.45
C LEU A 60 -39.06 35.63 145.74
N GLU A 61 -38.40 35.98 146.85
CA GLU A 61 -38.02 37.37 147.12
C GLU A 61 -36.98 37.90 146.12
N LEU A 62 -35.98 37.11 145.73
CA LEU A 62 -35.03 37.49 144.68
C LEU A 62 -35.73 37.76 143.35
N SER A 63 -36.60 36.85 142.89
CA SER A 63 -37.37 37.04 141.66
C SER A 63 -38.37 38.19 141.76
N ARG A 64 -38.93 38.49 142.95
CA ARG A 64 -39.75 39.69 143.18
C ARG A 64 -38.93 40.97 143.01
N THR A 65 -37.76 41.04 143.63
CA THR A 65 -36.85 42.20 143.46
C THR A 65 -36.42 42.38 142.00
N GLU A 66 -36.09 41.30 141.29
CA GLU A 66 -35.74 41.37 139.87
C GLU A 66 -36.92 41.82 138.99
N ILE A 67 -38.13 41.31 139.26
CA ILE A 67 -39.35 41.75 138.55
C ILE A 67 -39.64 43.23 138.80
N ASP A 68 -39.49 43.72 140.04
CA ASP A 68 -39.76 45.12 140.37
C ASP A 68 -38.65 46.05 139.85
N ASP A 69 -37.39 45.61 139.80
CA ASP A 69 -36.30 46.32 139.11
C ASP A 69 -36.54 46.40 137.60
N LEU A 70 -36.96 45.30 136.96
CA LEU A 70 -37.31 45.25 135.53
C LEU A 70 -38.54 46.12 135.23
N ARG A 71 -39.57 46.11 136.09
CA ARG A 71 -40.73 47.01 135.98
C ARG A 71 -40.30 48.48 136.10
N GLY A 72 -39.48 48.80 137.08
CA GLY A 72 -38.93 50.15 137.25
C GLY A 72 -38.10 50.61 136.04
N GLN A 73 -37.35 49.70 135.39
CA GLN A 73 -36.68 49.99 134.12
C GLN A 73 -37.69 50.24 132.98
N VAL A 74 -38.72 49.38 132.85
CA VAL A 74 -39.77 49.55 131.83
C VAL A 74 -40.53 50.85 132.00
N ASP A 75 -40.92 51.23 133.22
CA ASP A 75 -41.63 52.48 133.50
C ASP A 75 -40.77 53.71 133.16
N ARG A 76 -39.46 53.68 133.50
CA ARG A 76 -38.50 54.71 133.09
C ARG A 76 -38.33 54.82 131.56
N LEU A 77 -38.44 53.71 130.84
CA LEU A 77 -38.36 53.66 129.37
C LEU A 77 -39.68 54.02 128.68
N ALA A 78 -40.82 53.84 129.36
CA ALA A 78 -42.17 54.11 128.86
C ALA A 78 -42.59 55.57 129.03
N GLN A 79 -42.13 56.24 130.09
CA GLN A 79 -42.33 57.69 130.25
C GLN A 79 -41.52 58.50 129.21
N PRO A 80 -42.02 59.69 128.81
CA PRO A 80 -41.25 60.58 127.95
C PRO A 80 -39.94 61.00 128.66
N PRO A 81 -38.78 61.02 127.96
CA PRO A 81 -37.48 61.21 128.61
C PRO A 81 -37.32 62.64 129.13
N THR A 82 -37.59 62.83 130.42
CA THR A 82 -37.36 64.08 131.16
C THR A 82 -35.96 64.16 131.78
N SER A 83 -35.15 63.09 131.68
CA SER A 83 -33.76 63.01 132.14
C SER A 83 -32.79 62.65 131.01
N LEU A 84 -31.56 63.18 131.10
CA LEU A 84 -30.47 62.91 130.15
C LEU A 84 -30.06 61.42 130.14
N GLU A 85 -30.14 60.76 131.28
CA GLU A 85 -29.73 59.37 131.45
C GLU A 85 -30.69 58.41 130.72
N GLY A 86 -32.00 58.59 130.87
CA GLY A 86 -33.02 57.80 130.14
C GLY A 86 -33.00 58.05 128.62
N LEU A 87 -32.63 59.25 128.19
CA LEU A 87 -32.36 59.53 126.78
C LEU A 87 -31.17 58.70 126.28
N SER A 88 -30.07 58.65 127.04
CA SER A 88 -28.86 57.91 126.67
C SER A 88 -29.08 56.39 126.60
N GLU A 89 -29.82 55.81 127.54
CA GLU A 89 -30.12 54.36 127.55
C GLU A 89 -31.02 53.97 126.36
N ARG A 90 -32.07 54.77 126.08
CA ARG A 90 -32.93 54.56 124.90
C ARG A 90 -32.14 54.68 123.60
N LEU A 91 -31.22 55.65 123.49
CA LEU A 91 -30.36 55.80 122.32
C LEU A 91 -29.41 54.61 122.15
N GLN A 92 -28.80 54.10 123.23
CA GLN A 92 -27.96 52.90 123.18
C GLN A 92 -28.75 51.66 122.74
N ARG A 93 -29.96 51.44 123.27
CA ARG A 93 -30.83 50.33 122.85
C ARG A 93 -31.29 50.47 121.39
N MET A 94 -31.62 51.69 120.94
CA MET A 94 -31.97 51.98 119.55
C MET A 94 -30.79 51.76 118.59
N LEU A 95 -29.58 52.20 118.97
CA LEU A 95 -28.37 51.97 118.18
C LEU A 95 -28.04 50.48 118.09
N ARG A 96 -28.20 49.72 119.19
CA ARG A 96 -28.02 48.26 119.18
C ARG A 96 -29.03 47.57 118.26
N LEU A 97 -30.32 47.90 118.38
CA LEU A 97 -31.35 47.35 117.50
C LEU A 97 -31.12 47.72 116.02
N ALA A 98 -30.64 48.92 115.74
CA ALA A 98 -30.26 49.33 114.39
C ALA A 98 -28.99 48.62 113.87
N GLN A 99 -28.04 48.27 114.75
CA GLN A 99 -26.88 47.45 114.41
C GLN A 99 -27.29 45.99 114.14
N ASP A 100 -28.19 45.44 114.96
CA ASP A 100 -28.73 44.09 114.80
C ASP A 100 -29.53 43.99 113.48
N GLU A 101 -30.44 44.93 113.19
CA GLU A 101 -31.16 44.99 111.90
C GLU A 101 -30.21 45.23 110.70
N ALA A 102 -29.13 46.01 110.87
CA ALA A 102 -28.10 46.18 109.85
C ALA A 102 -27.26 44.91 109.62
N ALA A 103 -27.07 44.07 110.63
CA ALA A 103 -26.43 42.76 110.49
C ALA A 103 -27.36 41.77 109.78
N ASP A 104 -28.64 41.74 110.18
CA ASP A 104 -29.69 40.91 109.60
C ASP A 104 -29.92 41.21 108.11
N THR A 105 -30.02 42.49 107.75
CA THR A 105 -30.19 42.92 106.35
C THR A 105 -28.98 42.57 105.49
N ARG A 106 -27.75 42.68 106.04
CA ARG A 106 -26.54 42.20 105.36
C ARG A 106 -26.55 40.69 105.18
N ALA A 107 -26.87 39.91 106.23
CA ALA A 107 -26.92 38.46 106.16
C ALA A 107 -27.94 37.96 105.12
N ARG A 108 -29.13 38.58 105.05
CA ARG A 108 -30.12 38.30 104.00
C ARG A 108 -29.58 38.64 102.60
N ALA A 109 -29.00 39.82 102.41
CA ALA A 109 -28.43 40.23 101.13
C ALA A 109 -27.24 39.34 100.67
N GLU A 110 -26.40 38.90 101.60
CA GLU A 110 -25.30 37.97 101.33
C GLU A 110 -25.81 36.57 100.96
N ALA A 111 -26.85 36.07 101.64
CA ALA A 111 -27.52 34.81 101.29
C ALA A 111 -28.18 34.88 99.90
N GLU A 112 -28.92 35.95 99.60
CA GLU A 112 -29.53 36.18 98.28
C GLU A 112 -28.47 36.30 97.18
N ALA A 113 -27.38 37.04 97.41
CA ALA A 113 -26.26 37.12 96.47
C ALA A 113 -25.57 35.76 96.27
N GLY A 114 -25.45 34.95 97.33
CA GLY A 114 -24.98 33.57 97.27
C GLY A 114 -25.88 32.69 96.40
N HIS A 115 -27.20 32.74 96.60
CA HIS A 115 -28.17 32.00 95.78
C HIS A 115 -28.14 32.43 94.30
N ILE A 116 -28.05 33.74 94.01
CA ILE A 116 -27.94 34.26 92.64
C ILE A 116 -26.66 33.76 91.96
N ARG A 117 -25.51 33.80 92.66
CA ARG A 117 -24.23 33.28 92.15
C ARG A 117 -24.29 31.77 91.90
N ALA A 118 -24.72 30.99 92.87
CA ALA A 118 -24.83 29.53 92.75
C ALA A 118 -25.76 29.12 91.59
N LYS A 119 -26.88 29.83 91.40
CA LYS A 119 -27.76 29.62 90.25
C LYS A 119 -27.06 29.97 88.93
N ALA A 120 -26.43 31.14 88.84
CA ALA A 120 -25.73 31.58 87.63
C ALA A 120 -24.56 30.65 87.25
N GLU A 121 -23.84 30.11 88.24
CA GLU A 121 -22.78 29.11 88.04
C GLU A 121 -23.36 27.77 87.57
N THR A 122 -24.48 27.33 88.15
CA THR A 122 -25.19 26.13 87.71
C THR A 122 -25.67 26.27 86.27
N ASP A 123 -26.35 27.36 85.93
CA ASP A 123 -26.85 27.65 84.58
C ASP A 123 -25.69 27.76 83.57
N ALA A 124 -24.58 28.43 83.94
CA ALA A 124 -23.39 28.51 83.09
C ALA A 124 -22.72 27.14 82.88
N SER A 125 -22.66 26.28 83.91
CA SER A 125 -22.13 24.92 83.78
C SER A 125 -22.99 24.04 82.87
N ALA A 126 -24.32 24.13 83.00
CA ALA A 126 -25.28 23.42 82.16
C ALA A 126 -25.21 23.86 80.69
N MET A 127 -25.03 25.17 80.44
CA MET A 127 -24.84 25.69 79.08
C MET A 127 -23.52 25.22 78.48
N ARG A 128 -22.40 25.23 79.24
CA ARG A 128 -21.12 24.69 78.77
C ARG A 128 -21.21 23.21 78.41
N ALA A 129 -21.81 22.38 79.27
CA ALA A 129 -21.99 20.95 79.01
C ALA A 129 -22.83 20.68 77.75
N ARG A 130 -23.89 21.48 77.51
CA ARG A 130 -24.69 21.39 76.27
C ARG A 130 -23.90 21.79 75.02
N TYR A 131 -23.07 22.83 75.10
CA TYR A 131 -22.21 23.22 73.96
C TYR A 131 -21.11 22.18 73.69
N GLU A 132 -20.51 21.60 74.72
CA GLU A 132 -19.55 20.50 74.57
C GLU A 132 -20.19 19.29 73.90
N GLN A 133 -21.38 18.87 74.36
CA GLN A 133 -22.17 17.81 73.71
C GLN A 133 -22.44 18.12 72.24
N LEU A 134 -22.95 19.33 71.93
CA LEU A 134 -23.23 19.74 70.54
C LEU A 134 -21.97 19.76 69.67
N LEU A 135 -20.82 20.21 70.19
CA LEU A 135 -19.55 20.17 69.48
C LEU A 135 -19.11 18.72 69.19
N THR A 136 -19.23 17.81 70.17
CA THR A 136 -18.90 16.39 69.94
C THR A 136 -19.84 15.71 68.94
N GLU A 137 -21.13 16.07 68.92
CA GLU A 137 -22.10 15.59 67.93
C GLU A 137 -21.76 16.11 66.52
N LEU A 138 -21.44 17.40 66.38
CA LEU A 138 -21.04 17.99 65.11
C LEU A 138 -19.73 17.39 64.59
N ASP A 139 -18.74 17.14 65.46
CA ASP A 139 -17.50 16.46 65.09
C ASP A 139 -17.72 15.00 64.69
N ALA A 140 -18.62 14.28 65.37
CA ALA A 140 -18.99 12.92 65.00
C ALA A 140 -19.68 12.89 63.63
N ARG A 141 -20.70 13.73 63.43
CA ARG A 141 -21.42 13.87 62.16
C ARG A 141 -20.51 14.32 61.02
N ARG A 142 -19.56 15.21 61.29
CA ARG A 142 -18.55 15.62 60.30
C ARG A 142 -17.68 14.42 59.88
N LYS A 143 -17.16 13.65 60.82
CA LYS A 143 -16.35 12.44 60.52
C LYS A 143 -17.14 11.39 59.75
N GLU A 144 -18.42 11.21 60.08
CA GLU A 144 -19.32 10.32 59.36
C GLU A 144 -19.53 10.78 57.91
N MET A 145 -19.91 12.04 57.68
CA MET A 145 -20.05 12.60 56.34
C MET A 145 -18.73 12.57 55.54
N GLU A 146 -17.58 12.83 56.17
CA GLU A 146 -16.27 12.71 55.51
C GLU A 146 -15.96 11.26 55.12
N ALA A 147 -16.32 10.28 55.96
CA ALA A 147 -16.16 8.86 55.66
C ALA A 147 -17.13 8.37 54.57
N GLU A 148 -18.38 8.81 54.57
CA GLU A 148 -19.35 8.54 53.51
C GLU A 148 -18.92 9.15 52.18
N HIS A 149 -18.55 10.45 52.18
CA HIS A 149 -18.07 11.13 50.99
C HIS A 149 -16.81 10.45 50.43
N ARG A 150 -15.88 10.06 51.29
CA ARG A 150 -14.69 9.28 50.89
C ARG A 150 -15.06 7.95 50.26
N LYS A 151 -15.99 7.18 50.85
CA LYS A 151 -16.48 5.92 50.26
C LYS A 151 -17.09 6.15 48.89
N VAL A 152 -17.95 7.16 48.73
CA VAL A 152 -18.58 7.52 47.44
C VAL A 152 -17.54 7.93 46.40
N LEU A 153 -16.49 8.67 46.78
CA LEU A 153 -15.38 8.99 45.88
C LEU A 153 -14.55 7.75 45.52
N GLU A 154 -14.31 6.84 46.46
CA GLU A 154 -13.57 5.59 46.21
C GLU A 154 -14.37 4.64 45.30
N THR A 155 -15.69 4.49 45.49
CA THR A 155 -16.55 3.72 44.58
C THR A 155 -16.66 4.35 43.21
N ALA A 156 -16.90 5.67 43.11
CA ALA A 156 -17.00 6.37 41.83
C ALA A 156 -15.68 6.32 41.03
N ARG A 157 -14.52 6.39 41.71
CA ARG A 157 -13.21 6.19 41.07
C ARG A 157 -13.03 4.76 40.57
N ALA A 158 -13.36 3.76 41.38
CA ALA A 158 -13.27 2.35 40.98
C ALA A 158 -14.23 2.00 39.83
N GLU A 159 -15.41 2.61 39.77
CA GLU A 159 -16.35 2.49 38.66
C GLU A 159 -15.84 3.18 37.39
N ALA A 160 -15.31 4.40 37.50
CA ALA A 160 -14.69 5.10 36.38
C ALA A 160 -13.46 4.35 35.83
N GLU A 161 -12.63 3.77 36.70
CA GLU A 161 -11.50 2.92 36.30
C GLU A 161 -11.98 1.65 35.57
N LYS A 162 -13.02 0.96 36.07
CA LYS A 162 -13.63 -0.19 35.38
C LYS A 162 -14.23 0.18 34.01
N ILE A 163 -14.93 1.32 33.92
CA ILE A 163 -15.53 1.77 32.65
C ILE A 163 -14.42 2.12 31.65
N THR A 164 -13.36 2.80 32.08
CA THR A 164 -12.25 3.17 31.19
C THR A 164 -11.37 1.97 30.82
N SER A 165 -11.19 0.98 31.70
CA SER A 165 -10.47 -0.26 31.38
C SER A 165 -11.26 -1.11 30.39
N THR A 166 -12.54 -1.37 30.62
CA THR A 166 -13.37 -2.18 29.71
C THR A 166 -13.58 -1.50 28.36
N ALA A 167 -13.78 -0.18 28.32
CA ALA A 167 -13.84 0.56 27.06
C ALA A 167 -12.52 0.52 26.27
N LYS A 168 -11.38 0.52 26.96
CA LYS A 168 -10.06 0.34 26.33
C LYS A 168 -9.87 -1.08 25.80
N GLU A 169 -10.25 -2.10 26.58
CA GLU A 169 -10.14 -3.51 26.18
C GLU A 169 -11.00 -3.82 24.94
N GLU A 170 -12.26 -3.34 24.92
CA GLU A 170 -13.15 -3.50 23.76
C GLU A 170 -12.68 -2.68 22.55
N ARG A 171 -12.14 -1.46 22.74
CA ARG A 171 -11.48 -0.72 21.65
C ARG A 171 -10.30 -1.51 21.08
N ASP A 172 -9.35 -1.92 21.92
CA ASP A 172 -8.16 -2.64 21.50
C ASP A 172 -8.54 -3.99 20.84
N ARG A 173 -9.67 -4.61 21.23
CA ARG A 173 -10.25 -5.79 20.58
C ARG A 173 -10.79 -5.48 19.19
N LEU A 174 -11.60 -4.44 19.04
CA LEU A 174 -12.17 -4.00 17.76
C LEU A 174 -11.08 -3.52 16.78
N ASP A 175 -10.02 -2.87 17.29
CA ASP A 175 -8.87 -2.46 16.49
C ASP A 175 -8.16 -3.70 15.91
N ARG A 176 -7.82 -4.71 16.73
CA ARG A 176 -7.23 -5.97 16.27
C ARG A 176 -8.12 -6.72 15.28
N GLU A 177 -9.42 -6.78 15.53
CA GLU A 177 -10.38 -7.41 14.60
C GLU A 177 -10.46 -6.64 13.26
N SER A 178 -10.38 -5.31 13.30
CA SER A 178 -10.38 -4.47 12.11
C SER A 178 -9.07 -4.59 11.32
N GLU A 179 -7.92 -4.69 12.00
CA GLU A 179 -6.62 -4.98 11.39
C GLU A 179 -6.63 -6.35 10.71
N GLN A 180 -7.07 -7.40 11.41
CA GLN A 180 -7.20 -8.75 10.84
C GLN A 180 -8.10 -8.79 9.60
N ARG A 181 -9.25 -8.10 9.63
CA ARG A 181 -10.14 -7.98 8.47
C ARG A 181 -9.49 -7.21 7.32
N ARG A 182 -8.70 -6.17 7.59
CA ARG A 182 -7.95 -5.45 6.54
C ARG A 182 -6.90 -6.35 5.90
N THR A 183 -6.07 -7.01 6.70
CA THR A 183 -5.06 -7.95 6.20
C THR A 183 -5.70 -9.07 5.38
N GLN A 184 -6.81 -9.67 5.85
CA GLN A 184 -7.52 -10.69 5.09
C GLN A 184 -8.05 -10.17 3.74
N VAL A 185 -8.63 -8.96 3.71
CA VAL A 185 -9.12 -8.34 2.46
C VAL A 185 -7.96 -7.97 1.53
N GLU A 186 -6.82 -7.55 2.06
CA GLU A 186 -5.60 -7.28 1.31
C GLU A 186 -5.02 -8.58 0.70
N GLU A 187 -4.92 -9.66 1.47
CA GLU A 187 -4.51 -11.00 1.01
C GLU A 187 -5.44 -11.54 -0.07
N ASP A 188 -6.76 -11.55 0.17
CA ASP A 188 -7.77 -12.01 -0.80
C ASP A 188 -7.73 -11.16 -2.09
N PHE A 189 -7.52 -9.84 -1.98
CA PHE A 189 -7.38 -8.95 -3.12
C PHE A 189 -6.08 -9.22 -3.90
N GLU A 190 -4.95 -9.42 -3.23
CA GLU A 190 -3.68 -9.78 -3.88
C GLU A 190 -3.78 -11.12 -4.61
N ILE A 191 -4.40 -12.13 -4.00
CA ILE A 191 -4.68 -13.44 -4.62
C ILE A 191 -5.57 -13.27 -5.85
N ALA A 192 -6.68 -12.56 -5.73
CA ALA A 192 -7.60 -12.31 -6.84
C ALA A 192 -6.93 -11.53 -8.00
N MET A 193 -6.09 -10.54 -7.68
CA MET A 193 -5.35 -9.76 -8.66
C MET A 193 -4.16 -10.53 -9.26
N ALA A 194 -3.53 -11.45 -8.53
CA ALA A 194 -2.54 -12.37 -9.07
C ALA A 194 -3.18 -13.39 -10.02
N ALA A 195 -4.31 -13.98 -9.65
CA ALA A 195 -5.08 -14.87 -10.51
C ALA A 195 -5.54 -14.16 -11.79
N ARG A 196 -6.13 -12.95 -11.67
CA ARG A 196 -6.56 -12.15 -12.83
C ARG A 196 -5.40 -11.72 -13.73
N ARG A 197 -4.24 -11.36 -13.18
CA ARG A 197 -3.02 -11.08 -13.97
C ARG A 197 -2.55 -12.33 -14.71
N THR A 198 -2.52 -13.48 -14.04
CA THR A 198 -2.11 -14.76 -14.64
C THR A 198 -3.02 -15.16 -15.79
N GLU A 199 -4.33 -15.07 -15.62
CA GLU A 199 -5.30 -15.38 -16.69
C GLU A 199 -5.22 -14.37 -17.85
N ALA A 200 -5.05 -13.08 -17.56
CA ALA A 200 -4.83 -12.07 -18.60
C ALA A 200 -3.54 -12.34 -19.41
N MET A 201 -2.45 -12.72 -18.75
CA MET A 201 -1.21 -13.14 -19.42
C MET A 201 -1.41 -14.44 -20.23
N ARG A 202 -2.20 -15.39 -19.74
CA ARG A 202 -2.54 -16.63 -20.46
C ARG A 202 -3.33 -16.33 -21.74
N VAL A 203 -4.35 -15.49 -21.66
CA VAL A 203 -5.16 -15.06 -22.82
C VAL A 203 -4.32 -14.28 -23.83
N LEU A 204 -3.43 -13.37 -23.38
CA LEU A 204 -2.50 -12.66 -24.28
C LEU A 204 -1.54 -13.64 -24.97
N ALA A 205 -0.93 -14.58 -24.23
CA ALA A 205 -0.05 -15.59 -24.81
C ALA A 205 -0.78 -16.50 -25.82
N GLU A 206 -2.06 -16.84 -25.57
CA GLU A 206 -2.89 -17.61 -26.50
C GLU A 206 -3.26 -16.78 -27.75
N GLN A 207 -3.56 -15.49 -27.60
CA GLN A 207 -3.76 -14.57 -28.73
C GLN A 207 -2.48 -14.36 -29.57
N GLU A 208 -1.32 -14.23 -28.93
CA GLU A 208 -0.03 -14.16 -29.62
C GLU A 208 0.30 -15.48 -30.34
N ALA A 209 0.10 -16.63 -29.67
CA ALA A 209 0.36 -17.94 -30.25
C ALA A 209 -0.57 -18.24 -31.45
N THR A 210 -1.87 -17.93 -31.35
CA THR A 210 -2.82 -18.09 -32.46
C THR A 210 -2.51 -17.12 -33.60
N SER A 211 -2.24 -15.84 -33.32
CA SER A 211 -1.84 -14.85 -34.32
C SER A 211 -0.56 -15.26 -35.06
N LYS A 212 0.43 -15.77 -34.32
CA LYS A 212 1.68 -16.29 -34.88
C LYS A 212 1.45 -17.55 -35.72
N ALA A 213 0.66 -18.51 -35.23
CA ALA A 213 0.32 -19.72 -35.98
C ALA A 213 -0.44 -19.40 -37.28
N GLU A 214 -1.37 -18.43 -37.27
CA GLU A 214 -2.01 -17.97 -38.49
C GLU A 214 -1.05 -17.22 -39.43
N ALA A 215 -0.15 -16.40 -38.92
CA ALA A 215 0.87 -15.72 -39.73
C ALA A 215 1.79 -16.75 -40.40
N GLU A 216 2.27 -17.75 -39.66
CA GLU A 216 3.04 -18.88 -40.18
C GLU A 216 2.24 -19.73 -41.17
N ARG A 217 0.91 -19.84 -41.02
CA ARG A 217 0.04 -20.51 -41.99
C ARG A 217 -0.08 -19.71 -43.28
N ARG A 218 -0.40 -18.40 -43.20
CA ARG A 218 -0.47 -17.50 -44.37
C ARG A 218 0.87 -17.41 -45.11
N VAL A 219 1.99 -17.39 -44.40
CA VAL A 219 3.33 -17.43 -45.01
C VAL A 219 3.56 -18.77 -45.72
N ARG A 220 3.21 -19.91 -45.10
CA ARG A 220 3.30 -21.22 -45.76
C ARG A 220 2.45 -21.30 -47.02
N GLU A 221 1.15 -21.01 -46.90
CA GLU A 221 0.19 -20.93 -48.01
C GLU A 221 0.73 -20.05 -49.15
N ALA A 222 1.18 -18.82 -48.85
CA ALA A 222 1.76 -17.93 -49.86
C ALA A 222 3.08 -18.44 -50.46
N THR A 223 3.94 -19.13 -49.69
CA THR A 223 5.17 -19.74 -50.23
C THR A 223 4.90 -20.96 -51.11
N GLU A 224 3.86 -21.74 -50.79
CA GLU A 224 3.39 -22.89 -51.56
C GLU A 224 2.71 -22.43 -52.86
N GLU A 225 1.83 -21.43 -52.79
CA GLU A 225 1.25 -20.77 -53.97
C GLU A 225 2.33 -20.16 -54.85
N ALA A 226 3.28 -19.41 -54.28
CA ALA A 226 4.39 -18.86 -55.05
C ALA A 226 5.29 -19.95 -55.64
N ALA A 227 5.45 -21.11 -54.99
CA ALA A 227 6.16 -22.26 -55.54
C ALA A 227 5.36 -22.92 -56.68
N ALA A 228 4.05 -23.05 -56.55
CA ALA A 228 3.17 -23.57 -57.58
C ALA A 228 3.10 -22.65 -58.81
N ILE A 229 3.07 -21.32 -58.60
CA ILE A 229 3.17 -20.31 -59.67
C ILE A 229 4.54 -20.40 -60.35
N ARG A 230 5.65 -20.43 -59.59
CA ARG A 230 7.00 -20.62 -60.17
C ARG A 230 7.11 -21.93 -60.95
N LYS A 231 6.48 -23.02 -60.49
CA LYS A 231 6.44 -24.30 -61.20
C LYS A 231 5.65 -24.20 -62.52
N LYS A 232 4.46 -23.58 -62.50
CA LYS A 232 3.67 -23.33 -63.72
C LYS A 232 4.41 -22.44 -64.72
N VAL A 233 5.01 -21.34 -64.25
CA VAL A 233 5.82 -20.46 -65.09
C VAL A 233 7.02 -21.22 -65.68
N ALA A 234 7.71 -22.06 -64.90
CA ALA A 234 8.79 -22.89 -65.44
C ALA A 234 8.31 -23.96 -66.44
N GLU A 235 7.11 -24.53 -66.26
CA GLU A 235 6.47 -25.44 -67.22
C GLU A 235 6.03 -24.71 -68.51
N GLU A 236 5.48 -23.50 -68.40
CA GLU A 236 5.13 -22.62 -69.51
C GLU A 236 6.40 -22.13 -70.26
N GLU A 237 7.45 -21.74 -69.55
CA GLU A 237 8.75 -21.38 -70.14
C GLU A 237 9.43 -22.59 -70.81
N ALA A 238 9.35 -23.78 -70.22
CA ALA A 238 9.86 -25.01 -70.84
C ALA A 238 9.09 -25.34 -72.14
N THR A 239 7.75 -25.30 -72.12
CA THR A 239 6.96 -25.55 -73.34
C THR A 239 7.14 -24.46 -74.39
N ALA A 240 7.27 -23.20 -74.01
CA ALA A 240 7.55 -22.09 -74.93
C ALA A 240 8.97 -22.19 -75.52
N THR A 241 9.98 -22.56 -74.74
CA THR A 241 11.35 -22.77 -75.24
C THR A 241 11.44 -24.01 -76.14
N ASP A 242 10.73 -25.10 -75.82
CA ASP A 242 10.59 -26.26 -76.71
C ASP A 242 9.87 -25.89 -78.02
N GLU A 243 8.84 -25.04 -77.99
CA GLU A 243 8.16 -24.59 -79.20
C GLU A 243 9.06 -23.66 -80.05
N ILE A 244 9.80 -22.75 -79.41
CA ILE A 244 10.80 -21.91 -80.07
C ILE A 244 11.90 -22.79 -80.70
N GLU A 245 12.40 -23.81 -80.01
CA GLU A 245 13.38 -24.76 -80.54
C GLU A 245 12.82 -25.63 -81.67
N ARG A 246 11.54 -26.06 -81.61
CA ARG A 246 10.88 -26.71 -82.76
C ARG A 246 10.83 -25.78 -83.96
N ARG A 247 10.26 -24.58 -83.80
CA ARG A 247 10.19 -23.57 -84.88
C ARG A 247 11.59 -23.25 -85.44
N ARG A 248 12.62 -23.21 -84.59
CA ARG A 248 14.03 -23.03 -85.00
C ARG A 248 14.54 -24.23 -85.79
N ARG A 249 14.30 -25.46 -85.34
CA ARG A 249 14.68 -26.71 -86.05
C ARG A 249 13.98 -26.80 -87.40
N ASP A 250 12.68 -26.53 -87.46
CA ASP A 250 11.89 -26.57 -88.70
C ASP A 250 12.39 -25.51 -89.70
N SER A 251 12.65 -24.28 -89.22
CA SER A 251 13.23 -23.21 -90.04
C SER A 251 14.63 -23.56 -90.56
N VAL A 252 15.49 -24.18 -89.73
CA VAL A 252 16.82 -24.66 -90.14
C VAL A 252 16.71 -25.86 -91.10
N ALA A 253 15.75 -26.76 -90.89
CA ALA A 253 15.50 -27.89 -91.79
C ALA A 253 15.02 -27.42 -93.16
N ASP A 254 14.11 -26.46 -93.24
CA ASP A 254 13.66 -25.86 -94.49
C ASP A 254 14.75 -25.02 -95.18
N ALA A 255 15.58 -24.29 -94.42
CA ALA A 255 16.74 -23.60 -94.97
C ALA A 255 17.76 -24.60 -95.57
N ASN A 256 18.02 -25.71 -94.87
CA ASN A 256 18.86 -26.79 -95.37
C ASN A 256 18.24 -27.50 -96.57
N ARG A 257 16.91 -27.69 -96.60
CA ARG A 257 16.20 -28.29 -97.75
C ARG A 257 16.34 -27.42 -99.00
N ARG A 258 16.07 -26.10 -98.90
CA ARG A 258 16.28 -25.14 -99.99
C ARG A 258 17.73 -25.10 -100.46
N LYS A 259 18.69 -25.21 -99.54
CA LYS A 259 20.12 -25.32 -99.88
C LYS A 259 20.42 -26.62 -100.62
N GLN A 260 19.86 -27.74 -100.18
CA GLN A 260 20.00 -29.06 -100.82
C GLN A 260 19.42 -29.02 -102.24
N GLU A 261 18.19 -28.51 -102.40
CA GLU A 261 17.46 -28.31 -103.67
C GLU A 261 18.28 -27.44 -104.63
N SER A 262 18.73 -26.26 -104.16
CA SER A 262 19.59 -25.36 -104.95
C SER A 262 20.93 -26.01 -105.34
N THR A 263 21.51 -26.85 -104.47
CA THR A 263 22.74 -27.59 -104.78
C THR A 263 22.49 -28.69 -105.82
N THR A 264 21.36 -29.38 -105.74
CA THR A 264 20.97 -30.38 -106.75
C THR A 264 20.65 -29.74 -108.11
N GLU A 265 19.98 -28.58 -108.15
CA GLU A 265 19.77 -27.82 -109.39
C GLU A 265 21.09 -27.31 -109.99
N ALA A 266 21.99 -26.80 -109.16
CA ALA A 266 23.32 -26.36 -109.61
C ALA A 266 24.13 -27.53 -110.20
N ASN A 267 24.11 -28.69 -109.55
CA ASN A 267 24.78 -29.90 -110.03
C ASN A 267 24.12 -30.45 -111.31
N ALA A 268 22.80 -30.39 -111.43
CA ALA A 268 22.08 -30.79 -112.65
C ALA A 268 22.51 -29.92 -113.86
N ARG A 269 22.57 -28.59 -113.69
CA ARG A 269 23.05 -27.68 -114.74
C ARG A 269 24.53 -27.91 -115.11
N ILE A 270 25.37 -28.30 -114.15
CA ILE A 270 26.78 -28.67 -114.42
C ILE A 270 26.85 -29.98 -115.20
N ALA A 271 26.00 -30.97 -114.90
CA ALA A 271 25.90 -32.22 -115.65
C ALA A 271 25.44 -31.97 -117.09
N GLU A 272 24.34 -31.23 -117.29
CA GLU A 272 23.84 -30.87 -118.63
C GLU A 272 24.89 -30.12 -119.47
N ALA A 273 25.59 -29.14 -118.88
CA ALA A 273 26.66 -28.42 -119.55
C ALA A 273 27.87 -29.32 -119.91
N SER A 274 28.18 -30.31 -119.07
CA SER A 274 29.25 -31.28 -119.32
C SER A 274 28.87 -32.27 -120.43
N ASP A 275 27.62 -32.72 -120.47
CA ASP A 275 27.11 -33.62 -121.52
C ASP A 275 27.02 -32.92 -122.88
N GLU A 276 26.64 -31.63 -122.92
CA GLU A 276 26.76 -30.84 -124.15
C GLU A 276 28.22 -30.64 -124.58
N ALA A 277 29.15 -30.40 -123.65
CA ALA A 277 30.56 -30.26 -123.97
C ALA A 277 31.13 -31.56 -124.59
N HIS A 278 30.81 -32.71 -124.00
CA HIS A 278 31.19 -34.02 -124.55
C HIS A 278 30.57 -34.27 -125.93
N ARG A 279 29.33 -33.83 -126.17
CA ARG A 279 28.66 -33.97 -127.47
C ARG A 279 29.38 -33.18 -128.57
N ARG A 280 29.69 -31.90 -128.32
CA ARG A 280 30.44 -31.03 -129.26
C ARG A 280 31.84 -31.56 -129.58
N VAL A 281 32.53 -32.17 -128.61
CA VAL A 281 33.85 -32.78 -128.83
C VAL A 281 33.77 -34.01 -129.73
N ARG A 282 32.75 -34.87 -129.57
CA ARG A 282 32.55 -36.04 -130.46
C ARG A 282 32.27 -35.61 -131.89
N GLU A 283 31.33 -34.68 -132.09
CA GLU A 283 30.95 -34.15 -133.41
C GLU A 283 32.17 -33.56 -134.15
N ALA A 284 33.00 -32.76 -133.46
CA ALA A 284 34.23 -32.18 -134.04
C ALA A 284 35.29 -33.24 -134.39
N THR A 285 35.39 -34.32 -133.60
CA THR A 285 36.34 -35.42 -133.85
C THR A 285 35.94 -36.25 -135.07
N GLU A 286 34.65 -36.53 -135.24
CA GLU A 286 34.11 -37.20 -136.43
C GLU A 286 34.31 -36.36 -137.70
N GLU A 287 34.11 -35.04 -137.62
CA GLU A 287 34.30 -34.15 -138.78
C GLU A 287 35.76 -34.05 -139.21
N SER A 288 36.70 -34.08 -138.25
CA SER A 288 38.14 -34.13 -138.52
C SER A 288 38.54 -35.41 -139.27
N ASN A 289 38.07 -36.57 -138.79
CA ASN A 289 38.35 -37.87 -139.41
C ASN A 289 37.80 -37.96 -140.86
N ARG A 290 36.63 -37.39 -141.15
CA ARG A 290 36.08 -37.32 -142.52
C ARG A 290 37.00 -36.54 -143.47
N ARG A 291 37.59 -35.42 -143.00
CA ARG A 291 38.49 -34.58 -143.82
C ARG A 291 39.84 -35.25 -144.07
N ILE A 292 40.35 -36.02 -143.10
CA ILE A 292 41.61 -36.78 -143.24
C ILE A 292 41.47 -37.89 -144.30
N ASN A 293 40.38 -38.66 -144.27
CA ASN A 293 40.17 -39.75 -145.23
C ASN A 293 40.03 -39.23 -146.68
N GLN A 294 39.28 -38.15 -146.90
CA GLN A 294 39.16 -37.50 -148.22
C GLN A 294 40.48 -36.90 -148.74
N ALA A 295 41.45 -36.62 -147.86
CA ALA A 295 42.78 -36.18 -148.27
C ALA A 295 43.67 -37.37 -148.66
N ALA A 296 43.54 -38.52 -147.97
CA ALA A 296 44.28 -39.74 -148.29
C ALA A 296 43.92 -40.29 -149.68
N GLU A 297 42.62 -40.41 -149.99
CA GLU A 297 42.12 -40.89 -151.29
C GLU A 297 42.65 -40.06 -152.47
N ARG A 298 42.73 -38.73 -152.31
CA ARG A 298 43.26 -37.81 -153.33
C ARG A 298 44.77 -37.94 -153.55
N VAL A 299 45.52 -38.38 -152.53
CA VAL A 299 46.97 -38.63 -152.65
C VAL A 299 47.27 -39.97 -153.32
N GLU A 300 46.43 -41.00 -153.13
CA GLU A 300 46.56 -42.27 -153.86
C GLU A 300 46.21 -42.14 -155.34
N ALA A 301 45.15 -41.40 -155.68
CA ALA A 301 44.77 -41.12 -157.07
C ALA A 301 45.87 -40.40 -157.87
N LEU A 302 46.71 -39.58 -157.22
CA LEU A 302 47.86 -38.93 -157.86
C LEU A 302 49.09 -39.83 -157.98
N ARG A 303 49.20 -40.90 -157.16
CA ARG A 303 50.29 -41.88 -157.25
C ARG A 303 50.10 -42.88 -158.37
N SER A 304 48.89 -43.37 -158.60
CA SER A 304 48.58 -44.31 -159.69
C SER A 304 48.78 -43.68 -161.08
N LEU A 305 48.36 -42.41 -161.24
CA LEU A 305 48.52 -41.67 -162.49
C LEU A 305 50.00 -41.41 -162.83
N ARG A 306 50.87 -41.30 -161.82
CA ARG A 306 52.33 -41.18 -161.99
C ARG A 306 53.00 -42.50 -162.40
N SER A 307 52.53 -43.66 -161.95
CA SER A 307 53.13 -44.94 -162.36
C SER A 307 52.79 -45.28 -163.81
N ALA A 308 51.55 -45.05 -164.25
CA ALA A 308 51.09 -45.33 -165.61
C ALA A 308 51.90 -44.57 -166.69
N ILE A 309 52.33 -43.34 -166.41
CA ILE A 309 53.14 -42.52 -167.33
C ILE A 309 54.61 -42.99 -167.37
N ALA A 310 55.12 -43.58 -166.27
CA ALA A 310 56.50 -44.07 -166.21
C ALA A 310 56.70 -45.36 -167.05
N GLU A 311 55.74 -46.27 -167.06
CA GLU A 311 55.84 -47.55 -167.80
C GLU A 311 55.71 -47.39 -169.32
N GLN A 312 54.93 -46.42 -169.80
CA GLN A 312 54.82 -46.17 -171.26
C GLN A 312 56.10 -45.57 -171.88
N ILE A 313 56.96 -44.92 -171.09
CA ILE A 313 58.24 -44.37 -171.57
C ILE A 313 59.33 -45.45 -171.62
N ALA A 314 59.19 -46.54 -170.85
CA ALA A 314 60.17 -47.63 -170.78
C ALA A 314 60.06 -48.64 -171.96
N SER A 315 58.84 -48.94 -172.42
CA SER A 315 58.59 -50.09 -173.31
C SER A 315 58.86 -49.84 -174.80
N ALA A 316 58.75 -48.61 -175.30
CA ALA A 316 58.98 -48.29 -176.73
C ALA A 316 60.37 -47.71 -177.05
N ARG A 317 61.22 -47.49 -176.04
CA ARG A 317 62.63 -47.11 -176.23
C ARG A 317 63.54 -48.28 -176.65
N GLY A 318 63.00 -49.50 -176.73
CA GLY A 318 63.78 -50.72 -177.01
C GLY A 318 63.97 -51.09 -178.49
N VAL A 319 63.21 -50.53 -179.43
CA VAL A 319 63.17 -51.05 -180.83
C VAL A 319 63.64 -50.03 -181.89
N LEU A 320 64.02 -48.80 -181.50
CA LEU A 320 64.87 -47.92 -182.32
C LEU A 320 66.37 -48.10 -181.99
N ALA A 321 66.76 -49.33 -181.62
CA ALA A 321 68.13 -49.74 -181.39
C ALA A 321 68.76 -50.47 -182.61
N GLU A 322 67.97 -50.78 -183.66
CA GLU A 322 68.42 -51.62 -184.79
C GLU A 322 68.35 -50.91 -186.18
N ALA A 323 68.08 -49.60 -186.21
CA ALA A 323 68.33 -48.73 -187.36
C ALA A 323 68.29 -47.26 -186.90
N THR A 324 69.30 -46.41 -187.14
CA THR A 324 70.61 -46.57 -187.79
C THR A 324 71.54 -45.52 -187.17
N ALA A 325 72.82 -45.82 -186.93
CA ALA A 325 73.89 -45.61 -187.91
C ALA A 325 73.84 -44.25 -188.66
N ALA A 326 73.96 -43.14 -187.91
CA ALA A 326 74.36 -41.82 -188.40
C ALA A 326 74.98 -41.02 -187.21
N LEU A 327 76.26 -41.24 -186.86
CA LEU A 327 77.49 -40.65 -187.44
C LEU A 327 77.82 -39.23 -186.93
N GLY A 328 78.84 -39.18 -186.05
CA GLY A 328 79.71 -38.00 -185.79
C GLY A 328 79.13 -36.87 -184.91
N ASP A 329 79.94 -36.03 -184.25
CA ASP A 329 81.38 -36.10 -183.91
C ASP A 329 81.71 -35.02 -182.84
N ALA A 330 82.89 -35.10 -182.20
CA ALA A 330 83.66 -34.06 -181.48
C ALA A 330 83.02 -33.11 -180.40
N ALA A 331 83.45 -33.30 -179.13
CA ALA A 331 84.21 -32.39 -178.22
C ALA A 331 84.11 -30.82 -178.29
N PRO A 332 84.51 -30.04 -177.24
CA PRO A 332 84.69 -30.33 -175.79
C PRO A 332 84.29 -29.21 -174.75
N ALA A 333 84.22 -29.59 -173.47
CA ALA A 333 84.68 -28.90 -172.21
C ALA A 333 84.03 -27.61 -171.60
N VAL A 334 84.25 -27.50 -170.26
CA VAL A 334 84.37 -26.32 -169.34
C VAL A 334 83.24 -26.06 -168.28
N GLU A 335 83.71 -25.73 -167.06
CA GLU A 335 83.06 -25.40 -165.74
C GLU A 335 83.73 -24.07 -165.22
N PRO A 336 83.45 -23.47 -164.03
CA PRO A 336 82.24 -23.32 -163.16
C PRO A 336 82.01 -21.88 -162.54
N LEU A 337 80.92 -21.68 -161.76
CA LEU A 337 80.73 -20.69 -160.62
C LEU A 337 80.75 -19.13 -160.89
N PRO A 338 80.44 -18.17 -159.94
CA PRO A 338 79.88 -18.21 -158.54
C PRO A 338 78.80 -17.12 -158.08
N GLN A 339 78.09 -17.42 -156.97
CA GLN A 339 77.65 -16.67 -155.72
C GLN A 339 77.16 -15.17 -155.56
N GLU A 340 76.39 -14.96 -154.45
CA GLU A 340 76.17 -13.74 -153.56
C GLU A 340 75.11 -12.65 -153.95
N LYS A 341 74.37 -11.90 -153.06
CA LYS A 341 74.18 -11.87 -151.57
C LYS A 341 72.94 -11.04 -151.07
N THR A 342 72.66 -11.12 -149.75
CA THR A 342 71.73 -10.34 -148.86
C THR A 342 70.26 -10.85 -148.73
N GLY A 343 69.42 -10.49 -147.74
CA GLY A 343 69.51 -9.50 -146.63
C GLY A 343 68.44 -9.70 -145.49
N ALA A 344 68.12 -8.66 -144.69
CA ALA A 344 67.22 -8.67 -143.49
C ALA A 344 66.59 -7.26 -143.23
N THR A 345 65.76 -6.89 -142.21
CA THR A 345 65.44 -7.44 -140.85
C THR A 345 64.10 -6.87 -140.27
N ALA A 346 63.45 -7.57 -139.30
CA ALA A 346 62.48 -7.17 -138.23
C ALA A 346 61.44 -6.00 -138.36
N VAL A 347 60.21 -6.19 -137.81
CA VAL A 347 59.50 -5.36 -136.76
C VAL A 347 57.96 -5.64 -136.66
N LYS A 348 57.38 -5.44 -135.45
CA LYS A 348 55.96 -5.55 -134.98
C LYS A 348 55.11 -4.27 -135.30
N PRO A 349 53.86 -4.04 -134.82
CA PRO A 349 52.71 -4.89 -134.41
C PRO A 349 51.41 -4.46 -135.17
N PRO A 350 50.17 -4.67 -134.65
CA PRO A 350 49.58 -3.64 -133.78
C PRO A 350 48.73 -4.15 -132.58
N GLN A 351 48.28 -3.21 -131.73
CA GLN A 351 47.50 -3.41 -130.51
C GLN A 351 46.10 -2.75 -130.59
N LYS A 352 45.15 -3.29 -129.82
CA LYS A 352 44.07 -2.61 -129.06
C LYS A 352 43.09 -1.66 -129.76
N THR A 353 41.81 -2.06 -129.75
CA THR A 353 40.58 -1.28 -129.44
C THR A 353 39.42 -2.30 -129.42
N GLN A 354 38.37 -2.29 -128.58
CA GLN A 354 37.92 -1.49 -127.42
C GLN A 354 37.34 -2.46 -126.37
N ALA A 355 37.23 -2.06 -125.10
CA ALA A 355 36.52 -2.83 -124.08
C ALA A 355 35.71 -1.95 -123.12
N LYS A 356 34.43 -2.32 -122.96
CA LYS A 356 33.53 -2.15 -121.81
C LYS A 356 33.28 -0.73 -121.26
N THR A 357 32.04 -0.29 -121.44
CA THR A 357 31.36 0.71 -120.62
C THR A 357 30.46 0.06 -119.56
N SER A 358 30.11 0.86 -118.54
CA SER A 358 28.85 0.84 -117.78
C SER A 358 28.65 -0.03 -116.51
N GLN A 359 28.53 0.73 -115.41
CA GLN A 359 27.48 0.67 -114.35
C GLN A 359 27.74 -0.09 -113.02
N LYS A 360 27.49 0.63 -111.90
CA LYS A 360 27.25 0.10 -110.55
C LYS A 360 26.43 1.09 -109.69
N ALA A 361 25.29 0.62 -109.16
CA ALA A 361 24.54 0.94 -107.92
C ALA A 361 24.38 2.37 -107.35
N PRO A 362 23.21 2.66 -106.73
CA PRO A 362 23.18 3.29 -105.38
C PRO A 362 22.01 2.84 -104.46
N GLN A 363 22.09 3.16 -103.15
CA GLN A 363 21.04 3.37 -102.08
C GLN A 363 21.75 3.34 -100.68
N LYS A 364 21.33 3.94 -99.54
CA LYS A 364 20.12 4.68 -99.08
C LYS A 364 20.41 5.50 -97.79
N THR A 365 19.43 6.25 -97.27
CA THR A 365 19.42 7.14 -96.05
C THR A 365 18.02 7.07 -95.35
N PRO A 366 17.64 7.87 -94.30
CA PRO A 366 18.25 8.13 -92.95
C PRO A 366 17.25 8.26 -91.72
N SER A 367 17.78 8.46 -90.49
CA SER A 367 17.21 9.21 -89.30
C SER A 367 15.94 8.68 -88.55
N PRO A 368 15.46 9.23 -87.37
CA PRO A 368 15.87 10.41 -86.54
C PRO A 368 15.94 10.19 -84.98
N SER A 369 15.83 11.26 -84.15
CA SER A 369 15.87 11.29 -82.66
C SER A 369 14.68 12.10 -82.00
N PRO A 370 14.73 12.71 -80.77
CA PRO A 370 13.99 12.35 -79.53
C PRO A 370 13.01 13.47 -78.98
N VAL A 371 12.51 13.42 -77.69
CA VAL A 371 12.20 14.59 -76.75
C VAL A 371 11.30 14.28 -75.49
N GLN A 372 11.74 14.70 -74.26
CA GLN A 372 11.07 15.33 -73.04
C GLN A 372 9.70 14.84 -72.41
N ARG A 373 9.18 15.22 -71.20
CA ARG A 373 9.63 15.79 -69.86
C ARG A 373 8.42 16.05 -68.88
N GLY A 374 8.58 15.93 -67.53
CA GLY A 374 7.73 16.56 -66.46
C GLY A 374 6.50 15.75 -65.92
N GLY A 375 5.87 16.02 -64.74
CA GLY A 375 6.19 16.87 -63.57
C GLY A 375 5.05 17.03 -62.49
N ASN A 376 5.40 16.97 -61.19
CA ASN A 376 4.90 17.65 -59.94
C ASN A 376 3.40 17.86 -59.48
N ARG A 377 3.17 17.75 -58.14
CA ARG A 377 2.13 18.39 -57.22
C ARG A 377 0.66 17.88 -57.26
N SER A 378 -0.21 17.85 -56.23
CA SER A 378 -0.46 18.71 -55.01
C SER A 378 -1.56 18.19 -54.01
N ASN A 379 -1.52 18.62 -52.73
CA ASN A 379 -2.60 19.01 -51.77
C ASN A 379 -3.84 18.14 -51.38
N GLY A 380 -4.19 18.17 -50.06
CA GLY A 380 -5.53 18.60 -49.60
C GLY A 380 -6.16 18.02 -48.30
N THR A 381 -6.71 18.91 -47.45
CA THR A 381 -7.94 18.72 -46.61
C THR A 381 -7.82 17.94 -45.26
N SER A 382 -8.58 18.16 -44.17
CA SER A 382 -9.22 19.34 -43.50
C SER A 382 -9.88 18.89 -42.16
N ALA A 383 -10.45 19.85 -41.39
CA ALA A 383 -11.60 19.75 -40.47
C ALA A 383 -11.41 19.52 -38.95
N ALA A 384 -11.88 20.55 -38.23
CA ALA A 384 -11.98 20.76 -36.79
C ALA A 384 -13.05 19.96 -36.02
N LYS A 385 -12.94 19.99 -34.68
CA LYS A 385 -14.08 19.95 -33.73
C LYS A 385 -13.68 20.47 -32.33
N PRO A 386 -14.52 21.29 -31.68
CA PRO A 386 -14.56 21.30 -30.21
C PRO A 386 -16.00 21.37 -29.65
N THR A 387 -16.26 20.63 -28.58
CA THR A 387 -17.43 20.80 -27.69
C THR A 387 -17.06 20.30 -26.30
N GLY A 388 -17.26 21.12 -25.28
CA GLY A 388 -17.15 20.74 -23.88
C GLY A 388 -18.01 21.70 -23.05
N GLU A 389 -18.97 21.14 -22.33
CA GLU A 389 -19.66 21.74 -21.18
C GLU A 389 -19.01 21.20 -19.89
#